data_AF-A0A7R9LGH9-F1
#
_entry.id   AF-A0A7R9LGH9-F1
#
_cell.length_a   1.000
_cell.length_b   1.000
_cell.length_c   1.000
_cell.angle_alpha   90.00
_cell.angle_beta   90.00
_cell.angle_gamma   90.00
#
_symmetry.space_group_name_H-M   'P 1'
#
loop_
_entity.id
_entity.type
_entity.pdbx_description
1 polymer ?
#
loop_
_entity_poly.entity_id
_entity_poly.type
_entity_poly.pdbx_seq_one_letter_code
_entity_poly.pdbx_strand_id
1 'polypeptide(L)'
;FGGDRDQITIFGGSAGSMSVSAHVLSPLTKGLFRRAIMQSGAIFHYKGREGVSKTDQLTDTQALAKRFNCTGDEWVRCLRAVPAKDFLKYPKVVQMPLEGDSVLPLLAQKAFTSHHYNTDLDILSGIVQNEGTSLAQMVAPGIQNMTITVQKFVELVNASKALFYGLNETTITEFYVKHVNHSDAQAMRQAYYEYYGDVLIKCPTYLFAKKYQELSAGKSNAYFYELTYQGKGIGWLCPPGQVCHGAEVYE
;
A
#
# COMPACT_ATOMS: atom_id res chain seq x y z
N PHE A 1 8.84 19.31 26.25
CA PHE A 1 9.46 18.14 25.60
C PHE A 1 10.87 18.38 25.08
N GLY A 2 11.33 19.62 24.84
CA GLY A 2 12.75 19.89 24.51
C GLY A 2 13.19 19.47 23.10
N GLY A 3 12.27 19.05 22.23
CA GLY A 3 12.55 18.74 20.83
C GLY A 3 12.74 19.99 19.97
N ASP A 4 13.55 19.86 18.93
CA ASP A 4 13.78 20.89 17.93
C ASP A 4 12.74 20.79 16.80
N ARG A 5 12.01 21.88 16.55
CA ARG A 5 10.98 21.94 15.50
C ARG A 5 11.56 21.95 14.09
N ASP A 6 12.83 22.30 13.94
CA ASP A 6 13.50 22.38 12.65
C ASP A 6 14.17 21.03 12.27
N GLN A 7 14.13 20.04 13.17
CA GLN A 7 14.69 18.69 12.98
C GLN A 7 13.63 17.59 13.09
N ILE A 8 12.38 17.88 12.69
CA ILE A 8 11.30 16.89 12.71
C ILE A 8 11.53 15.84 11.60
N THR A 9 11.52 14.56 11.99
CA THR A 9 11.47 13.41 11.08
C THR A 9 10.16 12.68 11.32
N ILE A 10 9.38 12.46 10.26
CA ILE A 10 8.20 11.58 10.31
C ILE A 10 8.57 10.18 9.82
N PHE A 11 8.03 9.15 10.45
CA PHE A 11 8.26 7.77 10.04
C PHE A 11 7.02 6.90 10.27
N GLY A 12 6.90 5.81 9.52
CA GLY A 12 5.83 4.86 9.71
C GLY A 12 6.05 3.59 8.89
N GLY A 13 5.44 2.50 9.37
CA GLY A 13 5.37 1.22 8.66
C GLY A 13 4.03 1.01 7.97
N SER A 14 4.01 0.29 6.85
CA SER A 14 2.79 -0.12 6.15
C SER A 14 1.88 1.08 5.79
N ALA A 15 0.62 1.08 6.22
CA ALA A 15 -0.29 2.22 6.07
C ALA A 15 0.28 3.53 6.63
N GLY A 16 1.06 3.48 7.73
CA GLY A 16 1.76 4.65 8.25
C GLY A 16 2.83 5.16 7.30
N SER A 17 3.53 4.26 6.60
CA SER A 17 4.47 4.61 5.54
C SER A 17 3.77 5.27 4.34
N MET A 18 2.60 4.76 3.96
CA MET A 18 1.76 5.40 2.95
C MET A 18 1.33 6.81 3.38
N SER A 19 0.95 7.01 4.65
CA SER A 19 0.67 8.36 5.19
C SER A 19 1.88 9.28 5.15
N VAL A 20 3.08 8.78 5.48
CA VAL A 20 4.33 9.56 5.34
C VAL A 20 4.54 9.99 3.89
N SER A 21 4.40 9.08 2.93
CA SER A 21 4.51 9.42 1.51
C SER A 21 3.45 10.44 1.07
N ALA A 22 2.23 10.39 1.62
CA ALA A 22 1.19 11.38 1.39
C ALA A 22 1.64 12.78 1.85
N HIS A 23 2.26 12.88 3.02
CA HIS A 23 2.79 14.13 3.56
C HIS A 23 3.99 14.67 2.76
N VAL A 24 4.77 13.80 2.13
CA VAL A 24 5.83 14.23 1.19
C VAL A 24 5.21 14.86 -0.07
N LEU A 25 4.09 14.32 -0.56
CA LEU A 25 3.40 14.84 -1.74
C LEU A 25 2.48 16.04 -1.44
N SER A 26 1.94 16.14 -0.23
CA SER A 26 0.94 17.14 0.12
C SER A 26 1.53 18.55 0.24
N PRO A 27 0.93 19.56 -0.42
CA PRO A 27 1.34 20.95 -0.23
C PRO A 27 0.98 21.49 1.16
N LEU A 28 -0.02 20.90 1.83
CA LEU A 28 -0.47 21.33 3.17
C LEU A 28 0.56 21.05 4.26
N THR A 29 1.46 20.09 4.03
CA THR A 29 2.51 19.71 4.97
C THR A 29 3.89 20.22 4.60
N LYS A 30 3.98 21.10 3.59
CA LYS A 30 5.24 21.73 3.19
C LYS A 30 5.85 22.52 4.34
N GLY A 31 7.10 22.20 4.66
CA GLY A 31 7.86 22.88 5.73
C GLY A 31 7.55 22.42 7.15
N LEU A 32 6.68 21.42 7.35
CA LEU A 32 6.34 20.91 8.69
C LEU A 32 7.31 19.84 9.21
N PHE A 33 8.11 19.25 8.33
CA PHE A 33 9.12 18.25 8.68
C PHE A 33 10.31 18.35 7.72
N ARG A 34 11.47 17.86 8.19
CA ARG A 34 12.76 17.94 7.47
C ARG A 34 13.16 16.62 6.82
N ARG A 35 12.69 15.49 7.34
CA ARG A 35 13.02 14.15 6.83
C ARG A 35 11.83 13.20 6.93
N ALA A 36 11.83 12.18 6.09
CA ALA A 36 10.78 11.16 6.06
C ALA A 36 11.37 9.74 5.96
N ILE A 37 10.85 8.82 6.77
CA ILE A 37 11.21 7.39 6.72
C ILE A 37 9.97 6.58 6.37
N MET A 38 10.07 5.78 5.31
CA MET A 38 8.98 4.96 4.76
C MET A 38 9.36 3.48 4.85
N GLN A 39 8.69 2.73 5.72
CA GLN A 39 8.95 1.31 5.92
C GLN A 39 7.82 0.49 5.29
N SER A 40 8.12 -0.17 4.17
CA SER A 40 7.21 -1.11 3.49
C SER A 40 5.87 -0.47 3.09
N GLY A 41 5.90 0.64 2.34
CA GLY A 41 4.71 1.21 1.71
C GLY A 41 4.90 2.62 1.18
N ALA A 42 4.28 2.95 0.05
CA ALA A 42 4.17 4.32 -0.46
C ALA A 42 2.93 4.49 -1.34
N ILE A 43 2.38 5.70 -1.38
CA ILE A 43 1.34 6.09 -2.33
C ILE A 43 2.02 6.33 -3.66
N PHE A 44 2.09 5.28 -4.48
CA PHE A 44 2.56 5.36 -5.84
C PHE A 44 1.76 4.41 -6.71
N HIS A 45 1.35 4.91 -7.88
CA HIS A 45 0.56 4.16 -8.85
C HIS A 45 1.49 3.77 -10.01
N TYR A 46 1.28 2.65 -10.70
CA TYR A 46 1.98 2.36 -11.96
C TYR A 46 1.21 2.95 -13.15
N LYS A 47 1.85 3.05 -14.33
CA LYS A 47 1.25 3.68 -15.52
C LYS A 47 -0.11 3.02 -15.85
N GLY A 48 -1.14 3.83 -16.07
CA GLY A 48 -2.51 3.35 -16.36
C GLY A 48 -3.37 3.06 -15.13
N ARG A 49 -2.83 3.22 -13.92
CA ARG A 49 -3.60 3.18 -12.66
C ARG A 49 -4.06 4.59 -12.33
N GLU A 50 -5.36 4.84 -12.43
CA GLU A 50 -5.98 5.97 -11.74
C GLU A 50 -6.07 5.63 -10.25
N GLY A 51 -5.85 6.60 -9.37
CA GLY A 51 -6.05 6.43 -7.93
C GLY A 51 -7.48 6.01 -7.60
N VAL A 52 -7.77 5.76 -6.32
CA VAL A 52 -9.18 5.56 -5.94
C VAL A 52 -9.93 6.84 -6.27
N SER A 53 -10.84 6.78 -7.25
CA SER A 53 -11.51 7.98 -7.71
C SER A 53 -12.53 8.43 -6.67
N LYS A 54 -12.82 9.73 -6.66
CA LYS A 54 -13.89 10.30 -5.82
C LYS A 54 -15.23 9.61 -6.11
N THR A 55 -15.46 9.19 -7.35
CA THR A 55 -16.67 8.49 -7.78
C THR A 55 -16.77 7.08 -7.20
N ASP A 56 -15.67 6.33 -7.20
CA ASP A 56 -15.65 4.97 -6.65
C ASP A 56 -15.85 5.02 -5.12
N GLN A 57 -15.13 5.92 -4.44
CA GLN A 57 -15.33 6.15 -3.01
C GLN A 57 -16.74 6.58 -2.67
N LEU A 58 -17.35 7.47 -3.45
CA LEU A 58 -18.73 7.88 -3.25
C LEU A 58 -19.68 6.70 -3.43
N THR A 59 -19.46 5.87 -4.46
CA THR A 59 -20.28 4.67 -4.74
C THR A 59 -20.19 3.67 -3.59
N ASP A 60 -18.99 3.38 -3.11
CA ASP A 60 -18.76 2.49 -1.97
C ASP A 60 -19.39 3.04 -0.69
N THR A 61 -19.25 4.34 -0.45
CA THR A 61 -19.83 5.00 0.73
C THR A 61 -21.37 5.00 0.66
N GLN A 62 -21.96 5.20 -0.51
CA GLN A 62 -23.41 5.09 -0.71
C GLN A 62 -23.91 3.66 -0.54
N ALA A 63 -23.14 2.66 -0.97
CA ALA A 63 -23.46 1.25 -0.73
C ALA A 63 -23.43 0.92 0.78
N LEU A 64 -22.48 1.48 1.53
CA LEU A 64 -22.44 1.40 2.98
C LEU A 64 -23.64 2.11 3.62
N ALA A 65 -23.99 3.31 3.16
CA ALA A 65 -25.14 4.08 3.64
C ALA A 65 -26.45 3.28 3.53
N LYS A 66 -26.67 2.62 2.39
CA LYS A 66 -27.83 1.75 2.18
C LYS A 66 -27.91 0.60 3.19
N ARG A 67 -26.78 0.05 3.65
CA ARG A 67 -26.77 -1.02 4.68
C ARG A 67 -27.28 -0.55 6.03
N PHE A 68 -27.13 0.74 6.33
CA PHE A 68 -27.65 1.36 7.54
C PHE A 68 -29.02 2.02 7.34
N ASN A 69 -29.69 1.75 6.21
CA ASN A 69 -30.92 2.44 5.81
C ASN A 69 -30.77 3.98 5.76
N CYS A 70 -29.54 4.47 5.55
CA CYS A 70 -29.26 5.88 5.34
C CYS A 70 -29.45 6.21 3.86
N THR A 71 -30.65 6.66 3.50
CA THR A 71 -31.05 6.98 2.12
C THR A 71 -31.56 8.43 1.99
N GLY A 72 -31.75 8.91 0.77
CA GLY A 72 -32.18 10.29 0.49
C GLY A 72 -31.05 11.31 0.65
N ASP A 73 -31.37 12.60 0.63
CA ASP A 73 -30.36 13.68 0.60
C ASP A 73 -29.56 13.81 1.91
N GLU A 74 -30.10 13.28 3.01
CA GLU A 74 -29.53 13.40 4.35
C GLU A 74 -28.78 12.15 4.82
N TRP A 75 -28.39 11.28 3.87
CA TRP A 75 -27.70 10.02 4.14
C TRP A 75 -26.40 10.22 4.93
N VAL A 76 -25.67 11.33 4.75
CA VAL A 76 -24.47 11.65 5.53
C VAL A 76 -24.81 11.97 6.99
N ARG A 77 -25.88 12.73 7.25
CA ARG A 77 -26.33 13.03 8.63
C ARG A 77 -26.77 11.75 9.33
N CYS A 78 -27.49 10.88 8.61
CA CYS A 78 -27.87 9.57 9.10
C CYS A 78 -26.63 8.71 9.47
N LEU A 79 -25.63 8.64 8.58
CA LEU A 79 -24.39 7.90 8.85
C LEU A 79 -23.66 8.42 10.11
N ARG A 80 -23.66 9.73 10.38
CA ARG A 80 -23.08 10.30 11.60
C ARG A 80 -23.79 9.88 12.89
N ALA A 81 -25.05 9.46 12.80
CA ALA A 81 -25.83 8.96 13.94
C ALA A 81 -25.65 7.45 14.17
N VAL A 82 -25.07 6.72 13.21
CA VAL A 82 -24.78 5.29 13.36
C VAL A 82 -23.66 5.10 14.38
N PRO A 83 -23.82 4.21 15.39
CA PRO A 83 -22.76 3.93 16.34
C PRO A 83 -21.49 3.39 15.66
N ALA A 84 -20.32 3.89 16.07
CA ALA A 84 -19.02 3.48 15.51
C ALA A 84 -18.80 1.95 15.51
N LYS A 85 -19.25 1.26 16.56
CA LYS A 85 -19.16 -0.21 16.66
C LYS A 85 -19.91 -0.96 15.55
N ASP A 86 -20.94 -0.35 14.99
CA ASP A 86 -21.74 -0.98 13.92
C ASP A 86 -21.07 -0.82 12.56
N PHE A 87 -20.27 0.23 12.36
CA PHE A 87 -19.39 0.35 11.18
C PHE A 87 -18.36 -0.77 11.11
N LEU A 88 -17.82 -1.21 12.26
CA LEU A 88 -16.80 -2.27 12.33
C LEU A 88 -17.31 -3.64 11.83
N LYS A 89 -18.63 -3.83 11.73
CA LYS A 89 -19.24 -5.05 11.17
C LYS A 89 -19.10 -5.14 9.65
N TYR A 90 -18.67 -4.07 8.99
CA TYR A 90 -18.52 -4.00 7.53
C TYR A 90 -17.08 -3.69 7.13
N PRO A 91 -16.16 -4.68 7.22
CA PRO A 91 -14.72 -4.48 7.05
C PRO A 91 -14.25 -4.22 5.61
N LYS A 92 -15.17 -3.94 4.65
CA LYS A 92 -14.83 -3.85 3.22
C LYS A 92 -14.35 -2.48 2.74
N VAL A 93 -14.20 -1.49 3.61
CA VAL A 93 -13.71 -0.19 3.18
C VAL A 93 -12.27 0.01 3.67
N VAL A 94 -11.32 -0.65 2.99
CA VAL A 94 -9.95 -0.14 3.00
C VAL A 94 -9.99 1.15 2.19
N GLN A 95 -10.30 2.26 2.87
CA GLN A 95 -10.25 3.59 2.27
C GLN A 95 -8.78 3.94 2.12
N MET A 96 -8.25 3.72 0.91
CA MET A 96 -6.99 4.35 0.52
C MET A 96 -7.20 5.87 0.48
N PRO A 97 -6.15 6.67 0.73
CA PRO A 97 -6.23 8.12 0.59
C PRO A 97 -6.82 8.51 -0.77
N LEU A 98 -7.78 9.43 -0.75
CA LEU A 98 -8.35 10.00 -1.97
C LEU A 98 -7.30 10.89 -2.62
N GLU A 99 -6.99 10.63 -3.89
CA GLU A 99 -6.22 11.56 -4.72
C GLU A 99 -7.18 12.44 -5.53
N GLY A 100 -6.84 13.72 -5.69
CA GLY A 100 -7.70 14.75 -6.28
C GLY A 100 -8.47 15.60 -5.27
N ASP A 101 -8.10 15.59 -3.99
CA ASP A 101 -8.66 16.45 -2.95
C ASP A 101 -7.66 17.53 -2.47
N SER A 102 -7.99 18.26 -1.40
CA SER A 102 -7.10 19.30 -0.88
C SER A 102 -5.82 18.76 -0.22
N VAL A 103 -5.83 17.52 0.26
CA VAL A 103 -4.68 16.88 0.92
C VAL A 103 -3.72 16.33 -0.13
N LEU A 104 -4.24 15.59 -1.11
CA LEU A 104 -3.50 15.03 -2.24
C LEU A 104 -4.11 15.54 -3.55
N PRO A 105 -3.78 16.76 -3.99
CA PRO A 105 -4.42 17.38 -5.16
C PRO A 105 -4.11 16.68 -6.49
N LEU A 106 -3.02 15.93 -6.55
CA LEU A 106 -2.56 15.23 -7.74
C LEU A 106 -2.29 13.77 -7.42
N LEU A 107 -2.45 12.91 -8.42
CA LEU A 107 -1.89 11.56 -8.38
C LEU A 107 -0.38 11.64 -8.14
N ALA A 108 0.19 10.74 -7.34
CA ALA A 108 1.63 10.74 -7.03
C ALA A 108 2.52 10.90 -8.29
N GLN A 109 2.23 10.17 -9.36
CA GLN A 109 2.95 10.27 -10.64
C GLN A 109 2.92 11.70 -11.22
N LYS A 110 1.74 12.35 -11.20
CA LYS A 110 1.55 13.70 -11.72
C LYS A 110 2.23 14.72 -10.82
N ALA A 111 2.16 14.54 -9.50
CA ALA A 111 2.87 15.37 -8.53
C ALA A 111 4.37 15.39 -8.84
N PHE A 112 4.97 14.21 -9.06
CA PHE A 112 6.36 14.08 -9.47
C PHE A 112 6.66 14.77 -10.80
N THR A 113 5.96 14.42 -11.90
CA THR A 113 6.26 14.96 -13.24
C THR A 113 6.00 16.46 -13.39
N SER A 114 5.16 17.04 -12.52
CA SER A 114 4.87 18.48 -12.52
C SER A 114 5.62 19.25 -11.43
N HIS A 115 6.51 18.58 -10.69
CA HIS A 115 7.25 19.16 -9.56
C HIS A 115 6.37 19.76 -8.44
N HIS A 116 5.16 19.23 -8.25
CA HIS A 116 4.23 19.61 -7.18
C HIS A 116 4.32 18.64 -6.00
N TYR A 117 5.47 18.62 -5.33
CA TYR A 117 5.71 17.86 -4.11
C TYR A 117 6.81 18.53 -3.28
N ASN A 118 7.01 18.10 -2.04
CA ASN A 118 8.05 18.66 -1.17
C ASN A 118 9.42 18.11 -1.58
N THR A 119 10.22 18.93 -2.25
CA THR A 119 11.56 18.55 -2.78
C THR A 119 12.71 18.78 -1.81
N ASP A 120 12.46 19.42 -0.67
CA ASP A 120 13.49 19.98 0.23
C ASP A 120 13.61 19.18 1.55
N LEU A 121 13.50 17.84 1.45
CA LEU A 121 13.61 16.91 2.58
C LEU A 121 14.35 15.63 2.18
N ASP A 122 15.15 15.07 3.09
CA ASP A 122 15.78 13.77 2.84
C ASP A 122 14.79 12.63 3.11
N ILE A 123 14.81 11.60 2.26
CA ILE A 123 14.00 10.39 2.45
C ILE A 123 14.87 9.16 2.68
N LEU A 124 14.38 8.26 3.53
CA LEU A 124 14.80 6.87 3.59
C LEU A 124 13.57 6.00 3.38
N SER A 125 13.62 5.09 2.42
CA SER A 125 12.52 4.20 2.08
C SER A 125 13.03 2.77 2.06
N GLY A 126 12.18 1.78 2.28
CA GLY A 126 12.60 0.41 2.09
C GLY A 126 11.51 -0.61 2.26
N ILE A 127 11.89 -1.86 2.08
CA ILE A 127 11.00 -3.02 2.00
C ILE A 127 11.62 -4.18 2.76
N VAL A 128 10.82 -5.20 3.02
CA VAL A 128 11.31 -6.52 3.45
C VAL A 128 11.31 -7.52 2.31
N GLN A 129 12.08 -8.59 2.47
CA GLN A 129 12.20 -9.64 1.46
C GLN A 129 10.86 -10.30 1.10
N ASN A 130 9.97 -10.56 2.07
CA ASN A 130 8.75 -11.36 1.90
C ASN A 130 7.46 -10.60 2.26
N GLU A 131 7.28 -9.38 1.71
CA GLU A 131 6.09 -8.54 1.94
C GLU A 131 4.76 -9.28 1.82
N GLY A 132 4.59 -10.06 0.75
CA GLY A 132 3.30 -10.66 0.43
C GLY A 132 2.93 -11.88 1.26
N THR A 133 3.87 -12.52 1.96
CA THR A 133 3.61 -13.78 2.66
C THR A 133 2.55 -13.63 3.75
N SER A 134 2.68 -12.61 4.60
CA SER A 134 1.69 -12.33 5.64
C SER A 134 0.49 -11.54 5.10
N LEU A 135 0.70 -10.67 4.11
CA LEU A 135 -0.36 -9.81 3.55
C LEU A 135 -1.36 -10.56 2.67
N ALA A 136 -0.96 -11.64 1.99
CA ALA A 136 -1.86 -12.43 1.15
C ALA A 136 -3.03 -13.05 1.92
N GLN A 137 -2.88 -13.26 3.24
CA GLN A 137 -3.94 -13.72 4.14
C GLN A 137 -5.14 -12.75 4.18
N MET A 138 -4.93 -11.46 3.90
CA MET A 138 -5.99 -10.45 3.91
C MET A 138 -7.03 -10.70 2.80
N VAL A 139 -6.59 -11.20 1.64
CA VAL A 139 -7.45 -11.49 0.49
C VAL A 139 -7.82 -12.98 0.43
N ALA A 140 -6.93 -13.85 0.87
CA ALA A 140 -7.12 -15.29 0.90
C ALA A 140 -6.83 -15.87 2.30
N PRO A 141 -7.76 -15.74 3.27
CA PRO A 141 -7.58 -16.32 4.59
C PRO A 141 -7.34 -17.84 4.50
N GLY A 142 -6.26 -18.34 5.10
CA GLY A 142 -5.91 -19.76 5.04
C GLY A 142 -5.00 -20.16 3.88
N ILE A 143 -4.50 -19.19 3.10
CA ILE A 143 -3.66 -19.44 1.91
C ILE A 143 -2.43 -20.29 2.18
N GLN A 144 -1.88 -20.24 3.39
CA GLN A 144 -0.75 -21.08 3.84
C GLN A 144 -0.99 -22.58 3.67
N ASN A 145 -2.26 -23.02 3.74
CA ASN A 145 -2.66 -24.41 3.59
C ASN A 145 -3.36 -24.70 2.26
N MET A 146 -3.57 -23.69 1.40
CA MET A 146 -4.26 -23.86 0.12
C MET A 146 -3.34 -24.47 -0.94
N THR A 147 -3.87 -25.39 -1.73
CA THR A 147 -3.23 -25.79 -2.99
C THR A 147 -3.53 -24.74 -4.05
N ILE A 148 -2.49 -24.08 -4.56
CA ILE A 148 -2.62 -23.06 -5.60
C ILE A 148 -2.34 -23.69 -6.96
N THR A 149 -3.39 -23.96 -7.72
CA THR A 149 -3.27 -24.30 -9.16
C THR A 149 -3.12 -23.02 -9.98
N VAL A 150 -2.76 -23.14 -11.26
CA VAL A 150 -2.74 -21.99 -12.18
C VAL A 150 -4.11 -21.29 -12.23
N GLN A 151 -5.20 -22.07 -12.30
CA GLN A 151 -6.56 -21.52 -12.26
C GLN A 151 -6.81 -20.77 -10.95
N LYS A 152 -6.41 -21.34 -9.81
CA LYS A 152 -6.61 -20.69 -8.52
C LYS A 152 -5.80 -19.41 -8.38
N PHE A 153 -4.58 -19.39 -8.93
CA PHE A 153 -3.75 -18.19 -9.00
C PHE A 153 -4.47 -17.07 -9.76
N VAL A 154 -5.03 -17.36 -10.94
CA VAL A 154 -5.80 -16.37 -11.72
C VAL A 154 -7.04 -15.89 -10.96
N GLU A 155 -7.77 -16.78 -10.28
CA GLU A 155 -8.90 -16.39 -9.42
C GLU A 155 -8.47 -15.43 -8.32
N LEU A 156 -7.33 -15.68 -7.67
CA LEU A 156 -6.81 -14.83 -6.60
C LEU A 156 -6.31 -13.47 -7.11
N VAL A 157 -5.64 -13.45 -8.28
CA VAL A 157 -5.28 -12.22 -8.98
C VAL A 157 -6.54 -11.40 -9.25
N ASN A 158 -7.59 -12.03 -9.76
CA ASN A 158 -8.88 -11.40 -10.04
C ASN A 158 -9.57 -10.88 -8.79
N ALA A 159 -9.56 -11.64 -7.70
CA ALA A 159 -10.10 -11.22 -6.41
C ALA A 159 -9.37 -9.98 -5.86
N SER A 160 -8.09 -9.83 -6.17
CA SER A 160 -7.27 -8.69 -5.76
C SER A 160 -7.26 -7.51 -6.75
N LYS A 161 -7.91 -7.59 -7.92
CA LYS A 161 -7.92 -6.51 -8.93
C LYS A 161 -8.46 -5.18 -8.41
N ALA A 162 -9.40 -5.22 -7.45
CA ALA A 162 -9.93 -4.00 -6.82
C ALA A 162 -8.88 -3.26 -5.96
N LEU A 163 -7.81 -3.93 -5.53
CA LEU A 163 -6.67 -3.30 -4.88
C LEU A 163 -5.63 -2.81 -5.91
N PHE A 164 -5.60 -3.45 -7.07
CA PHE A 164 -4.55 -3.37 -8.09
C PHE A 164 -5.12 -3.03 -9.48
N TYR A 165 -5.69 -1.83 -9.61
CA TYR A 165 -6.28 -1.36 -10.87
C TYR A 165 -5.24 -1.27 -12.00
N GLY A 166 -5.40 -2.07 -13.06
CA GLY A 166 -4.72 -1.85 -14.35
C GLY A 166 -3.62 -2.84 -14.76
N LEU A 167 -3.34 -3.91 -14.01
CA LEU A 167 -2.48 -4.99 -14.50
C LEU A 167 -3.31 -6.09 -15.18
N ASN A 168 -2.82 -6.57 -16.33
CA ASN A 168 -3.46 -7.65 -17.08
C ASN A 168 -3.15 -9.00 -16.41
N GLU A 169 -4.19 -9.79 -16.14
CA GLU A 169 -4.09 -11.12 -15.52
C GLU A 169 -3.18 -12.08 -16.30
N THR A 170 -3.20 -12.01 -17.64
CA THR A 170 -2.35 -12.80 -18.51
C THR A 170 -0.89 -12.43 -18.33
N THR A 171 -0.58 -11.12 -18.28
CA THR A 171 0.80 -10.64 -18.06
C THR A 171 1.31 -11.03 -16.67
N ILE A 172 0.47 -10.92 -15.64
CA ILE A 172 0.81 -11.35 -14.28
C ILE A 172 1.09 -12.85 -14.25
N THR A 173 0.18 -13.65 -14.82
CA THR A 173 0.32 -15.11 -14.83
C THR A 173 1.56 -15.53 -15.63
N GLU A 174 1.83 -14.89 -16.77
CA GLU A 174 3.04 -15.16 -17.53
C GLU A 174 4.31 -14.81 -16.75
N PHE A 175 4.33 -13.69 -16.04
CA PHE A 175 5.51 -13.25 -15.30
C PHE A 175 5.79 -14.15 -14.07
N TYR A 176 4.77 -14.44 -13.26
CA TYR A 176 4.95 -15.12 -11.98
C TYR A 176 4.80 -16.64 -12.03
N VAL A 177 4.11 -17.20 -13.03
CA VAL A 177 3.73 -18.63 -13.04
C VAL A 177 4.42 -19.43 -14.14
N LYS A 178 4.87 -18.80 -15.24
CA LYS A 178 5.44 -19.49 -16.42
C LYS A 178 6.59 -20.45 -16.12
N HIS A 179 7.44 -20.08 -15.17
CA HIS A 179 8.63 -20.87 -14.81
C HIS A 179 8.50 -21.64 -13.50
N VAL A 180 7.31 -21.63 -12.89
CA VAL A 180 7.03 -22.33 -11.63
C VAL A 180 6.67 -23.79 -11.93
N ASN A 181 7.12 -24.71 -11.08
CA ASN A 181 6.64 -26.09 -11.14
C ASN A 181 5.18 -26.16 -10.67
N HIS A 182 4.23 -26.36 -11.60
CA HIS A 182 2.80 -26.33 -11.30
C HIS A 182 2.31 -27.50 -10.44
N SER A 183 3.10 -28.57 -10.33
CA SER A 183 2.82 -29.68 -9.42
C SER A 183 3.26 -29.41 -7.99
N ASP A 184 4.07 -28.37 -7.77
CA ASP A 184 4.54 -27.96 -6.45
C ASP A 184 3.63 -26.86 -5.89
N ALA A 185 2.75 -27.27 -4.96
CA ALA A 185 1.82 -26.37 -4.30
C ALA A 185 2.52 -25.27 -3.49
N GLN A 186 3.71 -25.53 -2.95
CA GLN A 186 4.48 -24.53 -2.21
C GLN A 186 5.08 -23.49 -3.16
N ALA A 187 5.66 -23.93 -4.29
CA ALA A 187 6.19 -23.02 -5.29
C ALA A 187 5.10 -22.11 -5.88
N MET A 188 3.91 -22.66 -6.14
CA MET A 188 2.75 -21.89 -6.62
C MET A 188 2.23 -20.89 -5.57
N ARG A 189 2.22 -21.25 -4.28
CA ARG A 189 1.90 -20.30 -3.20
C ARG A 189 2.93 -19.19 -3.11
N GLN A 190 4.20 -19.53 -3.21
CA GLN A 190 5.30 -18.55 -3.15
C GLN A 190 5.21 -17.54 -4.30
N ALA A 191 4.91 -18.01 -5.51
CA ALA A 191 4.67 -17.14 -6.67
C ALA A 191 3.53 -16.14 -6.42
N TYR A 192 2.46 -16.56 -5.72
CA TYR A 192 1.38 -15.64 -5.37
C TYR A 192 1.79 -14.62 -4.30
N TYR A 193 2.57 -15.03 -3.30
CA TYR A 193 3.12 -14.10 -2.31
C TYR A 193 4.04 -13.06 -2.95
N GLU A 194 4.87 -13.46 -3.90
CA GLU A 194 5.74 -12.55 -4.65
C GLU A 194 4.91 -11.56 -5.45
N TYR A 195 3.95 -12.02 -6.26
CA TYR A 195 3.02 -11.16 -6.98
C TYR A 195 2.33 -10.15 -6.04
N TYR A 196 1.75 -10.63 -4.95
CA TYR A 196 0.96 -9.80 -4.06
C TYR A 196 1.83 -8.75 -3.36
N GLY A 197 3.01 -9.15 -2.87
CA GLY A 197 3.98 -8.27 -2.22
C GLY A 197 4.58 -7.24 -3.18
N ASP A 198 4.92 -7.65 -4.40
CA ASP A 198 5.49 -6.78 -5.42
C ASP A 198 4.51 -5.67 -5.80
N VAL A 199 3.26 -6.04 -6.10
CA VAL A 199 2.25 -5.09 -6.59
C VAL A 199 1.75 -4.19 -5.47
N LEU A 200 1.55 -4.72 -4.25
CA LEU A 200 1.00 -3.96 -3.14
C LEU A 200 2.04 -3.06 -2.46
N ILE A 201 3.26 -3.56 -2.24
CA ILE A 201 4.24 -2.90 -1.38
C ILE A 201 5.53 -2.58 -2.13
N LYS A 202 6.23 -3.58 -2.70
CA LYS A 202 7.61 -3.37 -3.14
C LYS A 202 7.73 -2.39 -4.31
N CYS A 203 6.96 -2.61 -5.38
CA CYS A 203 7.02 -1.77 -6.57
C CYS A 203 6.60 -0.32 -6.27
N PRO A 204 5.46 -0.04 -5.59
CA PRO A 204 5.11 1.32 -5.20
C PRO A 204 6.19 2.01 -4.36
N THR A 205 6.74 1.30 -3.37
CA THR A 205 7.76 1.85 -2.44
C THR A 205 9.06 2.18 -3.16
N TYR A 206 9.54 1.27 -4.02
CA TYR A 206 10.73 1.48 -4.84
C TYR A 206 10.54 2.59 -5.88
N LEU A 207 9.42 2.58 -6.61
CA LEU A 207 9.14 3.57 -7.65
C LEU A 207 9.00 4.97 -7.06
N PHE A 208 8.38 5.11 -5.90
CA PHE A 208 8.32 6.39 -5.17
C PHE A 208 9.72 6.92 -4.87
N ALA A 209 10.57 6.11 -4.23
CA ALA A 209 11.93 6.51 -3.84
C ALA A 209 12.79 6.85 -5.07
N LYS A 210 12.70 6.02 -6.13
CA LYS A 210 13.39 6.24 -7.40
C LYS A 210 12.94 7.54 -8.06
N LYS A 211 11.64 7.79 -8.16
CA LYS A 211 11.13 9.02 -8.79
C LYS A 211 11.44 10.27 -7.99
N TYR A 212 11.39 10.17 -6.67
CA TYR A 212 11.83 11.25 -5.78
C TYR A 212 13.31 11.60 -6.04
N GLN A 213 14.18 10.60 -6.10
CA GLN A 213 15.61 10.79 -6.37
C GLN A 213 15.88 11.38 -7.75
N GLU A 214 15.23 10.87 -8.80
CA GLU A 214 15.43 11.33 -10.18
C GLU A 214 15.01 12.81 -10.35
N LEU A 215 14.00 13.27 -9.60
CA LEU A 215 13.34 14.56 -9.82
C LEU A 215 13.67 15.61 -8.75
N SER A 216 14.34 15.23 -7.65
CA SER A 216 14.83 16.18 -6.65
C SER A 216 15.99 17.04 -7.17
N ALA A 217 16.58 16.68 -8.31
CA ALA A 217 17.68 17.40 -8.97
C ALA A 217 18.86 17.71 -8.02
N GLY A 218 19.15 16.79 -7.09
CA GLY A 218 20.23 16.93 -6.11
C GLY A 218 19.93 17.86 -4.93
N LYS A 219 18.70 18.38 -4.81
CA LYS A 219 18.28 19.20 -3.66
C LYS A 219 18.09 18.40 -2.37
N SER A 220 17.87 17.09 -2.50
CA SER A 220 17.57 16.19 -1.40
C SER A 220 18.13 14.80 -1.66
N ASN A 221 18.46 14.09 -0.58
CA ASN A 221 18.95 12.73 -0.64
C ASN A 221 17.81 11.72 -0.55
N ALA A 222 18.00 10.58 -1.21
CA ALA A 222 17.11 9.43 -1.13
C ALA A 222 17.93 8.18 -0.85
N TYR A 223 17.59 7.47 0.22
CA TYR A 223 18.19 6.20 0.60
C TYR A 223 17.15 5.08 0.46
N PHE A 224 17.59 3.91 0.00
CA PHE A 224 16.73 2.74 -0.12
C PHE A 224 17.35 1.53 0.58
N TYR A 225 16.57 0.79 1.35
CA TYR A 225 16.99 -0.47 1.96
C TYR A 225 16.09 -1.64 1.56
N GLU A 226 16.67 -2.84 1.61
CA GLU A 226 15.93 -4.10 1.63
C GLU A 226 16.36 -4.87 2.88
N LEU A 227 15.41 -5.16 3.77
CA LEU A 227 15.68 -5.93 4.98
C LEU A 227 15.50 -7.42 4.69
N THR A 228 16.57 -8.17 4.90
CA THR A 228 16.63 -9.64 4.73
C THR A 228 16.99 -10.37 6.02
N TYR A 229 17.12 -9.64 7.13
CA TYR A 229 17.37 -10.23 8.45
C TYR A 229 16.06 -10.67 9.11
N GLN A 230 16.02 -11.93 9.56
CA GLN A 230 14.89 -12.45 10.35
C GLN A 230 15.15 -12.24 11.85
N GLY A 231 14.39 -11.32 12.46
CA GLY A 231 14.38 -11.10 13.90
C GLY A 231 13.66 -12.20 14.69
N LYS A 232 13.57 -12.05 16.01
CA LYS A 232 12.82 -12.98 16.88
C LYS A 232 11.34 -12.61 16.92
N GLY A 233 11.02 -11.34 16.72
CA GLY A 233 9.68 -10.80 16.67
C GLY A 233 9.09 -10.77 15.27
N ILE A 234 8.27 -11.76 14.93
CA ILE A 234 6.96 -11.60 14.27
C ILE A 234 6.27 -12.96 14.33
N GLY A 235 5.14 -12.99 15.05
CA GLY A 235 4.39 -14.20 15.35
C GLY A 235 3.77 -14.89 14.12
N TRP A 236 3.12 -16.02 14.42
CA TRP A 236 2.31 -16.99 13.63
C TRP A 236 2.17 -16.83 12.10
N LEU A 237 2.00 -15.63 11.56
CA LEU A 237 1.75 -15.38 10.14
C LEU A 237 3.00 -15.33 9.25
N CYS A 238 4.20 -15.25 9.83
CA CYS A 238 5.45 -15.36 9.08
C CYS A 238 6.08 -16.76 9.26
N PRO A 239 6.24 -17.56 8.18
CA PRO A 239 6.91 -18.85 8.25
C PRO A 239 8.36 -18.72 8.74
N PRO A 240 8.91 -19.74 9.43
CA PRO A 240 10.33 -19.78 9.77
C PRO A 240 11.21 -19.61 8.52
N GLY A 241 12.29 -18.84 8.61
CA GLY A 241 13.19 -18.56 7.51
C GLY A 241 12.76 -17.43 6.57
N GLN A 242 11.66 -16.72 6.86
CA GLN A 242 11.19 -15.58 6.04
C GLN A 242 11.21 -14.25 6.81
N VAL A 243 11.30 -13.15 6.06
CA VAL A 243 11.23 -11.77 6.57
C VAL A 243 9.98 -11.11 6.02
N CYS A 244 8.88 -11.25 6.75
CA CYS A 244 7.56 -10.82 6.30
C CYS A 244 7.26 -9.36 6.65
N HIS A 245 6.20 -8.82 6.03
CA HIS A 245 5.77 -7.43 6.20
C HIS A 245 5.71 -6.99 7.67
N GLY A 246 6.44 -5.93 8.01
CA GLY A 246 6.53 -5.37 9.36
C GLY A 246 7.72 -5.88 10.19
N ALA A 247 8.54 -6.80 9.68
CA ALA A 247 9.72 -7.35 10.38
C ALA A 247 10.77 -6.30 10.74
N GLU A 248 10.76 -5.18 10.06
CA GLU A 248 11.61 -4.03 10.33
C GLU A 248 11.14 -3.15 11.49
N VAL A 249 9.96 -3.44 12.07
CA VAL A 249 9.38 -2.69 13.21
C VAL A 249 9.59 -3.42 14.53
N TYR A 250 9.72 -4.75 14.51
CA TYR A 250 9.80 -5.60 15.70
C TYR A 250 11.14 -6.35 15.72
N GLU A 251 11.92 -6.19 16.79
CA GLU A 251 13.14 -6.98 17.04
C GLU A 251 12.82 -8.37 17.63
#